data_AF-A0A2P5EGV3-F1
#
_entry.id   AF-A0A2P5EGV3-F1
#
_cell.length_a   1.000
_cell.length_b   1.000
_cell.length_c   1.000
_cell.angle_alpha   90.00
_cell.angle_beta   90.00
_cell.angle_gamma   90.00
#
_symmetry.space_group_name_H-M   'P 1'
#
loop_
_entity.id
_entity.type
_entity.pdbx_description
1 polymer ?
#
loop_
_entity_poly.entity_id
_entity_poly.type
_entity_poly.pdbx_seq_one_letter_code
_entity_poly.pdbx_strand_id
1 'polypeptide(L)'
;MGISNVGERQICHNGRPSQRFTSWTKNNPERRFYGCENYNRNGNGGCRVFSWCDPPICDRAKVLIPGLLNKTRKLESKIEELKEILRESHGGGDEIKES
;
A
#
# COMPACT_ATOMS: atom_id res chain seq x y z
N MET A 1 23.18 8.77 -15.86
CA MET A 1 22.10 8.01 -15.21
C MET A 1 22.69 7.38 -13.95
N GLY A 2 22.38 7.92 -12.77
CA GLY A 2 23.00 7.51 -11.51
C GLY A 2 22.37 6.21 -11.00
N ILE A 3 23.21 5.22 -10.74
CA ILE A 3 22.88 3.96 -10.07
C ILE A 3 22.18 4.33 -8.73
N SER A 4 20.95 3.87 -8.56
CA SER A 4 20.19 4.16 -7.34
C SER A 4 20.74 3.27 -6.22
N ASN A 5 21.47 3.83 -5.25
CA ASN A 5 21.90 3.13 -4.04
C ASN A 5 20.68 2.90 -3.12
N VAL A 6 19.87 1.92 -3.50
CA VAL A 6 18.74 1.43 -2.73
C VAL A 6 19.25 0.90 -1.39
N GLY A 7 18.62 1.31 -0.29
CA GLY A 7 18.93 0.79 1.05
C GLY A 7 20.08 1.50 1.78
N GLU A 8 20.88 2.32 1.10
CA GLU A 8 21.98 3.05 1.73
C GLU A 8 21.58 4.43 2.22
N ARG A 9 21.96 4.73 3.47
CA ARG A 9 21.85 6.06 4.06
C ARG A 9 22.83 7.01 3.37
N GLN A 10 22.32 8.10 2.81
CA GLN A 10 23.12 9.08 2.08
C GLN A 10 23.55 10.25 2.97
N ILE A 11 24.60 10.97 2.62
CA ILE A 11 24.96 12.23 3.27
C ILE A 11 24.26 13.38 2.54
N CYS A 12 23.59 14.26 3.27
CA CYS A 12 22.97 15.45 2.67
C CYS A 12 24.01 16.54 2.40
N HIS A 13 23.64 17.58 1.62
CA HIS A 13 24.56 18.68 1.28
C HIS A 13 25.12 19.43 2.50
N ASN A 14 24.46 19.34 3.66
CA ASN A 14 24.94 19.93 4.91
C ASN A 14 25.94 19.02 5.66
N GLY A 15 26.45 17.95 5.03
CA GLY A 15 27.40 17.01 5.65
C GLY A 15 26.78 16.08 6.70
N ARG A 16 25.45 16.12 6.89
CA ARG A 16 24.75 15.29 7.88
C ARG A 16 24.17 14.02 7.25
N PRO A 17 24.13 12.88 7.96
CA PRO A 17 23.44 11.68 7.49
C PRO A 17 21.95 11.93 7.24
N SER A 18 21.43 11.40 6.14
CA SER A 18 20.00 11.41 5.83
C SER A 18 19.23 10.60 6.87
N GLN A 19 18.05 11.08 7.25
CA GLN A 19 17.14 10.40 8.17
C GLN A 19 16.15 9.52 7.41
N ARG A 20 15.61 8.51 8.09
CA ARG A 20 14.61 7.61 7.52
C ARG A 20 13.21 8.16 7.75
N PHE A 21 12.40 8.15 6.71
CA PHE A 21 11.01 8.61 6.72
C PHE A 21 10.09 7.57 6.11
N THR A 22 8.81 7.66 6.43
CA THR A 22 7.73 6.84 5.88
C THR A 22 6.89 7.71 4.95
N SER A 23 6.68 7.26 3.71
CA SER A 23 5.75 7.89 2.79
C SER A 23 4.32 7.52 3.17
N TRP A 24 3.46 8.52 3.28
CA TRP A 24 2.02 8.36 3.53
C TRP A 24 1.19 8.73 2.29
N THR A 25 1.81 8.74 1.11
CA THR A 25 1.14 9.07 -0.14
C THR A 25 0.31 7.88 -0.63
N LYS A 26 -0.83 8.14 -1.29
CA LYS A 26 -1.68 7.10 -1.89
C LYS A 26 -0.91 6.15 -2.81
N ASN A 27 0.12 6.64 -3.50
CA ASN A 27 0.90 5.86 -4.48
C ASN A 27 2.08 5.10 -3.85
N ASN A 28 2.51 5.47 -2.64
CA ASN A 28 3.61 4.80 -1.92
C ASN A 28 3.27 4.69 -0.43
N PRO A 29 2.15 4.07 -0.05
CA PRO A 29 1.77 3.97 1.35
C PRO A 29 2.82 3.15 2.11
N GLU A 30 3.19 3.65 3.29
CA GLU A 30 4.11 3.02 4.25
C GLU A 30 5.54 2.75 3.75
N ARG A 31 5.86 3.16 2.53
CA ARG A 31 7.18 2.90 1.93
C ARG A 31 8.23 3.82 2.55
N ARG A 32 9.40 3.26 2.88
CA ARG A 32 10.45 4.01 3.59
C ARG A 32 11.48 4.61 2.65
N PHE A 33 11.90 5.83 2.93
CA PHE A 33 12.94 6.54 2.19
C PHE A 33 13.90 7.26 3.13
N TYR A 34 15.11 7.53 2.64
CA TYR A 34 16.07 8.42 3.28
C TYR A 34 15.92 9.83 2.72
N GLY A 35 15.92 10.84 3.59
CA GLY A 35 15.82 12.25 3.22
C GLY A 35 16.61 13.17 4.15
N CYS A 36 16.72 14.44 3.79
CA CYS A 36 17.27 15.45 4.70
C CYS A 36 16.40 15.58 5.96
N GLU A 37 16.99 15.81 7.11
CA GLU A 37 16.25 16.15 8.34
C GLU A 37 15.26 17.30 8.14
N ASN A 38 15.63 18.28 7.30
CA ASN A 38 14.80 19.45 7.01
C ASN A 38 13.89 19.26 5.79
N TYR A 39 13.73 18.05 5.24
CA TYR A 39 12.99 17.83 3.99
C TYR A 39 11.52 18.30 4.03
N ASN A 40 10.88 18.27 5.21
CA ASN A 40 9.47 18.62 5.39
C ASN A 40 9.28 19.97 6.13
N ARG A 41 10.31 20.81 6.20
CA ARG A 41 10.17 22.17 6.76
C ARG A 41 9.74 23.15 5.65
N ASN A 42 8.43 23.24 5.45
CA ASN A 42 7.72 24.33 4.74
C ASN A 42 8.40 24.86 3.46
N GLY A 43 8.79 23.96 2.56
CA GLY A 43 9.17 24.30 1.19
C GLY A 43 10.56 24.91 0.95
N ASN A 44 11.27 25.40 1.99
CA ASN A 44 12.51 26.16 1.79
C ASN A 44 13.73 25.69 2.62
N GLY A 45 13.64 24.60 3.41
CA GLY A 45 14.70 24.28 4.39
C GLY A 45 15.60 23.07 4.10
N GLY A 46 15.22 22.18 3.18
CA GLY A 46 15.83 20.83 3.07
C GLY A 46 16.71 20.62 1.85
N CYS A 47 17.81 19.88 2.02
CA CYS A 47 18.58 19.36 0.88
C CYS A 47 17.71 18.41 0.04
N ARG A 48 17.93 18.36 -1.28
CA ARG A 48 17.22 17.46 -2.21
C ARG A 48 17.71 15.99 -2.17
N VAL A 49 18.33 15.56 -1.08
CA VAL A 49 18.78 14.16 -0.94
C VAL A 49 17.56 13.26 -0.77
N PHE A 50 17.48 12.21 -1.57
CA PHE A 50 16.39 11.24 -1.54
C PHE A 50 16.87 9.87 -2.04
N SER A 51 16.60 8.80 -1.29
CA SER A 51 16.77 7.42 -1.76
C SER A 51 15.75 6.49 -1.11
N TRP A 52 15.27 5.48 -1.84
CA TRP A 52 14.36 4.48 -1.25
C TRP A 52 15.14 3.54 -0.32
N CYS A 53 14.60 3.28 0.87
CA CYS A 53 15.12 2.23 1.75
C CYS A 53 14.76 0.85 1.18
N ASP A 54 13.50 0.72 0.76
CA ASP A 54 12.98 -0.54 0.24
C ASP A 54 13.29 -0.64 -1.26
N PRO A 55 13.83 -1.78 -1.73
CA PRO A 55 14.03 -2.00 -3.15
C PRO A 55 12.74 -1.86 -3.94
N PRO A 56 12.84 -1.48 -5.24
CA PRO A 56 11.67 -1.54 -6.10
C PRO A 56 11.09 -2.94 -6.05
N ILE A 57 9.78 -3.03 -5.87
CA ILE A 57 9.03 -4.27 -6.02
C ILE A 57 9.33 -4.80 -7.43
N CYS A 58 9.57 -6.11 -7.58
CA CYS A 58 9.91 -6.69 -8.89
C CYS A 58 8.78 -6.48 -9.91
N ASP A 59 9.11 -6.36 -11.20
CA ASP A 59 8.12 -6.03 -12.23
C ASP A 59 6.97 -7.02 -12.29
N ARG A 60 7.26 -8.30 -12.03
CA ARG A 60 6.24 -9.34 -11.90
C ARG A 60 5.25 -9.03 -10.77
N ALA A 61 5.73 -8.62 -9.60
CA ALA A 61 4.88 -8.28 -8.48
C ALA A 61 4.08 -6.99 -8.70
N LYS A 62 4.60 -6.01 -9.46
CA LYS A 62 3.82 -4.82 -9.89
C LYS A 62 2.58 -5.17 -10.71
N VAL A 63 2.60 -6.30 -11.43
CA VAL A 63 1.44 -6.79 -12.21
C VAL A 63 0.57 -7.73 -11.38
N LEU A 64 1.19 -8.68 -10.67
CA LEU A 64 0.47 -9.71 -9.93
C LEU A 64 -0.29 -9.16 -8.73
N ILE A 65 0.31 -8.28 -7.92
CA ILE A 65 -0.32 -7.78 -6.69
C ILE A 65 -1.64 -7.05 -6.99
N PRO A 66 -1.71 -6.09 -7.93
CA PRO A 66 -2.99 -5.47 -8.30
C PRO A 66 -4.00 -6.47 -8.86
N GLY A 67 -3.55 -7.43 -9.66
CA GLY A 67 -4.42 -8.49 -10.21
C GLY A 67 -5.05 -9.35 -9.11
N LEU A 68 -4.25 -9.75 -8.13
CA LEU A 68 -4.70 -10.53 -6.97
C LEU A 68 -5.66 -9.72 -6.10
N LEU A 69 -5.34 -8.47 -5.77
CA LEU A 69 -6.23 -7.59 -5.00
C LEU A 69 -7.59 -7.42 -5.67
N ASN A 70 -7.61 -7.21 -6.98
CA ASN A 70 -8.85 -7.11 -7.74
C ASN A 70 -9.66 -8.41 -7.72
N LYS A 71 -9.00 -9.57 -7.80
CA LYS A 71 -9.66 -10.88 -7.71
C LYS A 71 -10.24 -11.10 -6.33
N THR A 72 -9.50 -10.81 -5.26
CA THR A 72 -9.98 -10.90 -3.88
C THR A 72 -11.22 -10.05 -3.67
N ARG A 73 -11.19 -8.78 -4.07
CA ARG A 73 -12.35 -7.88 -3.95
C ARG A 73 -13.59 -8.41 -4.68
N LYS A 74 -13.42 -8.99 -5.88
CA LYS A 74 -14.52 -9.61 -6.64
C LYS A 74 -15.09 -10.84 -5.93
N LEU A 75 -14.23 -11.69 -5.36
CA LEU A 75 -14.64 -12.87 -4.62
C LEU A 75 -15.38 -12.48 -3.33
N GLU A 76 -14.88 -11.50 -2.59
CA GLU A 76 -15.54 -10.95 -1.40
C GLU A 76 -16.94 -10.41 -1.73
N SER A 77 -17.07 -9.65 -2.82
CA SER A 77 -18.36 -9.17 -3.30
C SER A 77 -19.32 -10.31 -3.65
N LYS A 78 -18.83 -11.39 -4.29
CA LYS A 78 -19.68 -12.52 -4.66
C LYS A 78 -20.09 -13.35 -3.44
N ILE A 79 -19.20 -13.50 -2.47
CA ILE A 79 -19.51 -14.15 -1.20
C ILE A 79 -20.64 -13.38 -0.50
N GLU A 80 -20.58 -12.05 -0.46
CA GLU A 80 -21.63 -11.26 0.19
C GLU A 80 -22.97 -11.38 -0.53
N GLU A 81 -22.98 -11.34 -1.86
CA GLU A 81 -24.20 -11.56 -2.67
C GLU A 81 -24.82 -12.94 -2.42
N LEU A 82 -24.00 -14.00 -2.41
CA LEU A 82 -24.48 -15.36 -2.15
C LEU A 82 -25.01 -15.53 -0.73
N LYS A 83 -24.39 -14.86 0.25
CA LYS A 83 -24.91 -14.86 1.62
C LYS A 83 -26.27 -14.21 1.71
N GLU A 84 -26.52 -13.12 0.99
CA GLU A 84 -27.84 -12.47 0.96
C GLU A 84 -28.90 -13.39 0.34
N ILE A 85 -28.60 -14.01 -0.79
CA ILE A 85 -29.50 -14.98 -1.44
C ILE A 85 -29.83 -16.15 -0.50
N LEU A 86 -28.83 -16.67 0.22
CA LEU A 86 -29.03 -17.74 1.20
C LEU A 86 -29.94 -17.28 2.34
N ARG A 87 -29.74 -16.05 2.87
CA ARG A 87 -30.60 -15.46 3.90
C ARG A 87 -32.06 -15.36 3.42
N GLU A 88 -32.29 -14.90 2.19
CA GLU A 88 -33.63 -14.81 1.59
C GLU A 88 -34.26 -16.20 1.39
N SER A 89 -33.49 -17.19 0.96
CA SER A 89 -33.98 -18.56 0.70
C SER A 89 -34.40 -19.33 1.96
N HIS A 90 -33.75 -19.07 3.10
CA HIS A 90 -34.06 -19.73 4.38
C HIS A 90 -35.19 -19.03 5.15
N GLY A 91 -35.68 -17.87 4.68
CA GLY A 91 -36.81 -17.15 5.28
C GLY A 91 -38.21 -17.60 4.82
N GLY A 92 -38.32 -18.59 3.93
CA GLY A 92 -39.58 -19.02 3.32
C GLY A 92 -40.10 -20.40 3.73
N GLY A 93 -39.57 -21.01 4.80
CA GLY A 93 -39.70 -22.44 5.07
C GLY A 93 -40.55 -22.89 6.26
N ASP A 94 -41.15 -22.00 7.06
CA ASP A 94 -41.85 -22.39 8.30
C ASP A 94 -43.35 -22.03 8.28
N GLU A 95 -44.16 -22.75 7.49
CA GLU A 95 -45.58 -22.98 7.84
C GLU A 95 -46.18 -24.20 7.10
N ILE A 96 -46.05 -25.41 7.65
CA ILE A 96 -47.05 -26.48 7.46
C ILE A 96 -47.31 -27.14 8.82
N LYS A 97 -48.60 -27.13 9.17
CA LYS A 97 -49.24 -27.49 10.45
C LYS A 97 -49.29 -29.01 10.66
N GLU A 98 -49.32 -29.46 11.91
CA GLU A 98 -49.94 -30.74 12.25
C GLU A 98 -51.15 -30.49 13.16
N SER A 99 -52.22 -31.23 12.86
CA SER A 99 -53.61 -31.03 13.31
C SER A 99 -53.98 -31.99 14.43
#